data_AF-A0A812IV89-F1
#
_entry.id   AF-A0A812IV89-F1
#
_cell.length_a   1.000
_cell.length_b   1.000
_cell.length_c   1.000
_cell.angle_alpha   90.00
_cell.angle_beta   90.00
_cell.angle_gamma   90.00
#
_symmetry.space_group_name_H-M   'P 1'
#
loop_
_entity.id
_entity.type
_entity.pdbx_description
1 polymer ?
#
loop_
_entity_poly.entity_id
_entity_poly.type
_entity_poly.pdbx_seq_one_letter_code
_entity_poly.pdbx_strand_id
1 'polypeptide(L)'
;MFRNVDLVSDATINSARVVFTVESTGGCCDEPFEITAKMALNPSTLNVTSLTAPEALNIYENASTNASVTYAPDLHTVMGAEVSTPDVSAPLREVLAQSSWGNWVLVMIGDSNSTRGPASREYVPFDGAQPAQAAKLVVGTCQIPQGSTSNAIPRRSLGLLLFSFVSFFGSVI
;
A
#
# COMPACT_ATOMS: atom_id res chain seq x y z
N MET A 1 -0.69 6.46 -1.14
CA MET A 1 -0.74 5.72 0.14
C MET A 1 -2.02 4.89 0.19
N PHE A 2 -1.93 3.65 0.64
CA PHE A 2 -3.05 2.74 0.87
C PHE A 2 -3.31 2.68 2.38
N ARG A 3 -4.57 2.87 2.79
CA ARG A 3 -5.03 2.82 4.19
C ARG A 3 -5.95 1.62 4.36
N ASN A 4 -6.07 1.12 5.59
CA ASN A 4 -6.96 -0.01 5.92
C ASN A 4 -6.66 -1.26 5.06
N VAL A 5 -5.39 -1.55 4.83
CA VAL A 5 -4.94 -2.75 4.13
C VAL A 5 -5.22 -3.94 5.04
N ASP A 6 -6.19 -4.78 4.66
CA ASP A 6 -6.65 -5.93 5.43
C ASP A 6 -5.68 -7.12 5.29
N LEU A 7 -4.53 -6.99 5.95
CA LEU A 7 -3.50 -8.03 6.04
C LEU A 7 -3.07 -8.18 7.49
N VAL A 8 -3.00 -9.43 7.94
CA VAL A 8 -2.36 -9.81 9.21
C VAL A 8 -0.84 -9.76 9.06
N SER A 9 -0.12 -9.44 10.13
CA SER A 9 1.34 -9.25 10.11
C SER A 9 2.13 -10.50 9.73
N ASP A 10 1.53 -11.69 9.87
CA ASP A 10 2.10 -12.99 9.51
C ASP A 10 1.53 -13.58 8.20
N ALA A 11 0.84 -12.76 7.40
CA ALA A 11 0.24 -13.21 6.15
C ALA A 11 1.31 -13.75 5.18
N THR A 12 1.06 -14.95 4.63
CA THR A 12 1.87 -15.48 3.52
C THR A 12 1.45 -14.79 2.22
N ILE A 13 2.26 -13.85 1.76
CA ILE A 13 2.06 -13.12 0.49
C ILE A 13 2.75 -13.88 -0.65
N ASN A 14 1.96 -14.34 -1.62
CA ASN A 14 2.47 -15.02 -2.82
C ASN A 14 2.76 -14.04 -3.96
N SER A 15 2.02 -12.93 -4.00
CA SER A 15 2.25 -11.85 -4.95
C SER A 15 1.69 -10.55 -4.40
N ALA A 16 2.31 -9.43 -4.74
CA ALA A 16 1.75 -8.11 -4.55
C ALA A 16 2.13 -7.24 -5.74
N ARG A 17 1.21 -6.40 -6.22
CA ARG A 17 1.50 -5.43 -7.29
C ARG A 17 0.72 -4.16 -7.04
N VAL A 18 1.26 -3.04 -7.53
CA VAL A 18 0.52 -1.80 -7.60
C VAL A 18 0.05 -1.58 -9.02
N VAL A 19 -1.24 -1.33 -9.18
CA VAL A 19 -1.86 -1.05 -10.47
C VAL A 19 -2.12 0.45 -10.55
N PHE A 20 -1.68 1.07 -11.64
CA PHE A 20 -1.87 2.49 -11.95
C PHE A 20 -2.66 2.64 -13.24
N THR A 21 -3.31 3.79 -13.40
CA THR A 21 -3.93 4.19 -14.67
C THR A 21 -3.01 5.19 -15.37
N VAL A 22 -2.81 5.03 -16.68
CA VAL A 22 -2.00 5.95 -17.49
C VAL A 22 -2.74 7.29 -17.64
N GLU A 23 -2.17 8.38 -17.11
CA GLU A 23 -2.75 9.73 -17.24
C GLU A 23 -2.59 10.29 -18.63
N SER A 24 -1.36 10.22 -19.12
CA SER A 24 -0.89 10.84 -20.34
C SER A 24 0.10 9.89 -21.01
N THR A 25 0.09 9.91 -22.33
CA THR A 25 1.07 9.17 -23.14
C THR A 25 2.13 10.16 -23.59
N GLY A 26 3.37 9.95 -23.14
CA GLY A 26 4.51 10.73 -23.62
C GLY A 26 4.82 10.39 -25.08
N GLY A 27 5.23 11.40 -25.86
CA GLY A 27 5.72 11.23 -27.24
C GLY A 27 7.20 11.56 -27.42
N CYS A 28 7.92 11.93 -26.37
CA CYS A 28 9.36 12.21 -26.43
C CYS A 28 10.13 11.47 -25.33
N CYS A 29 11.32 11.01 -25.70
CA CYS A 29 12.23 10.15 -24.93
C CYS A 29 11.78 8.68 -24.88
N ASP A 30 11.90 7.98 -26.02
CA ASP A 30 11.70 6.52 -26.17
C ASP A 30 12.77 5.67 -25.46
N GLU A 31 13.68 6.30 -24.71
CA GLU A 31 14.72 5.58 -23.98
C GLU A 31 14.13 4.90 -22.73
N PRO A 32 14.49 3.64 -22.46
CA PRO A 32 14.15 2.98 -21.22
C PRO A 32 14.69 3.77 -20.03
N PHE A 33 13.83 4.06 -19.07
CA PHE A 33 14.22 4.64 -17.80
C PHE A 33 13.82 3.69 -16.67
N GLU A 34 14.78 3.33 -15.84
CA GLU A 34 14.55 2.44 -14.72
C GLU A 34 13.96 3.21 -13.53
N ILE A 35 12.87 2.68 -13.00
CA ILE A 35 12.32 3.11 -11.73
C ILE A 35 12.48 2.02 -10.69
N THR A 36 12.63 2.43 -9.45
CA THR A 36 12.69 1.54 -8.30
C THR A 36 11.50 1.78 -7.40
N ALA A 37 10.77 0.70 -7.12
CA ALA A 37 9.70 0.67 -6.15
C ALA A 37 10.24 0.21 -4.78
N LYS A 38 9.96 1.00 -3.74
CA LYS A 38 10.17 0.68 -2.33
C LYS A 38 8.91 0.96 -1.53
N MET A 39 8.85 0.52 -0.28
CA MET A 39 7.77 0.90 0.63
C MET A 39 8.32 1.65 1.83
N ALA A 40 7.63 2.67 2.31
CA ALA A 40 8.05 3.36 3.53
C ALA A 40 7.86 2.45 4.74
N LEU A 41 8.81 2.48 5.67
CA LEU A 41 8.66 1.89 7.00
C LEU A 41 7.81 2.83 7.86
N ASN A 42 6.92 2.27 8.69
CA ASN A 42 6.03 3.02 9.57
C ASN A 42 5.17 4.11 8.89
N PRO A 43 4.48 3.80 7.77
CA PRO A 43 3.75 4.81 7.00
C PRO A 43 2.57 5.44 7.76
N SER A 44 2.08 4.82 8.84
CA SER A 44 1.02 5.35 9.69
C SER A 44 1.40 6.61 10.47
N THR A 45 2.70 6.89 10.65
CA THR A 45 3.19 8.10 11.33
C THR A 45 3.40 9.26 10.36
N LEU A 46 3.30 9.02 9.05
CA LEU A 46 3.58 10.01 8.01
C LEU A 46 2.34 10.84 7.67
N ASN A 47 2.52 12.17 7.59
CA ASN A 47 1.51 13.06 7.04
C ASN A 47 1.63 13.13 5.51
N VAL A 48 1.20 12.07 4.82
CA VAL A 48 1.38 11.92 3.36
C VAL A 48 0.63 12.95 2.51
N THR A 49 -0.40 13.62 3.05
CA THR A 49 -1.17 14.65 2.32
C THR A 49 -0.40 15.95 2.12
N SER A 50 0.75 16.11 2.76
CA SER A 50 1.57 17.31 2.70
C SER A 50 3.07 17.02 2.58
N LEU A 51 3.45 15.83 2.09
CA LEU A 51 4.86 15.49 1.93
C LEU A 51 5.53 16.42 0.91
N THR A 52 6.55 17.12 1.36
CA THR A 52 7.44 17.88 0.48
C THR A 52 8.39 16.94 -0.26
N ALA A 53 8.94 17.38 -1.40
CA ALA A 53 9.91 16.58 -2.15
C ALA A 53 11.15 16.16 -1.32
N PRO A 54 11.75 17.01 -0.45
CA PRO A 54 12.84 16.59 0.42
C PRO A 54 12.42 15.53 1.46
N GLU A 55 11.22 15.60 2.01
CA GLU A 55 10.72 14.59 2.96
C GLU A 55 10.48 13.25 2.27
N ALA A 56 9.88 13.27 1.07
CA ALA A 56 9.69 12.08 0.26
C ALA A 56 11.04 11.42 -0.09
N LEU A 57 12.04 12.21 -0.47
CA LEU A 57 13.39 11.70 -0.75
C LEU A 57 14.03 11.09 0.49
N ASN A 58 13.95 11.76 1.64
CA ASN A 58 14.49 11.23 2.88
C ASN A 58 13.82 9.90 3.28
N ILE A 59 12.50 9.78 3.09
CA ILE A 59 11.80 8.51 3.30
C ILE A 59 12.35 7.44 2.35
N TYR A 60 12.51 7.77 1.07
CA TYR A 60 13.00 6.84 0.06
C TYR A 60 14.43 6.35 0.33
N GLU A 61 15.32 7.23 0.78
CA GLU A 61 16.73 6.89 1.03
C GLU A 61 16.94 6.25 2.40
N ASN A 62 16.24 6.71 3.44
CA ASN A 62 16.59 6.40 4.83
C ASN A 62 15.47 5.72 5.64
N ALA A 63 14.22 5.76 5.19
CA ALA A 63 13.08 5.22 5.94
C ALA A 63 12.16 4.35 5.06
N SER A 64 12.76 3.59 4.15
CA SER A 64 12.08 2.64 3.28
C SER A 64 12.62 1.23 3.45
N THR A 65 11.93 0.26 2.86
CA THR A 65 12.32 -1.14 2.81
C THR A 65 13.71 -1.32 2.19
N ASN A 66 14.45 -2.29 2.69
CA ASN A 66 15.70 -2.74 2.08
C ASN A 66 15.41 -3.47 0.77
N ALA A 67 14.40 -4.34 0.77
CA ALA A 67 13.87 -4.92 -0.46
C ALA A 67 13.30 -3.83 -1.36
N SER A 68 13.61 -3.94 -2.65
CA SER A 68 13.14 -3.06 -3.70
C SER A 68 12.91 -3.84 -4.99
N VAL A 69 12.20 -3.23 -5.93
CA VAL A 69 11.99 -3.76 -7.27
C VAL A 69 12.36 -2.69 -8.27
N THR A 70 13.43 -2.90 -9.04
CA THR A 70 13.84 -2.02 -10.13
C THR A 70 13.36 -2.59 -11.46
N TYR A 71 12.75 -1.75 -12.29
CA TYR A 71 12.26 -2.14 -13.61
C TYR A 71 12.13 -0.93 -14.53
N ALA A 72 12.17 -1.19 -15.84
CA ALA A 72 11.85 -0.19 -16.85
C ALA A 72 10.37 -0.38 -17.27
N PRO A 73 9.49 0.62 -17.04
CA PRO A 73 8.11 0.54 -17.49
C PRO A 73 8.05 0.62 -19.01
N ASP A 74 7.18 -0.19 -19.62
CA ASP A 74 6.91 -0.08 -21.04
C ASP A 74 6.40 1.32 -21.40
N LEU A 75 6.69 1.77 -22.62
CA LEU A 75 6.07 2.98 -23.15
C LEU A 75 4.57 2.72 -23.32
N HIS A 76 3.76 3.59 -22.72
CA HIS A 76 2.32 3.49 -22.82
C HIS A 76 1.82 4.38 -23.95
N THR A 77 1.12 3.78 -24.91
CA THR A 77 0.56 4.46 -26.09
C THR A 77 -0.95 4.70 -25.98
N VAL A 78 -1.55 4.27 -24.86
CA VAL A 78 -2.99 4.35 -24.61
C VAL A 78 -3.24 5.03 -23.26
N MET A 79 -3.83 6.22 -23.29
CA MET A 79 -4.34 6.89 -22.09
C MET A 79 -5.43 6.03 -21.45
N GLY A 80 -5.46 5.97 -20.12
CA GLY A 80 -6.44 5.19 -19.35
C GLY A 80 -6.16 3.69 -19.27
N ALA A 81 -5.08 3.18 -19.87
CA ALA A 81 -4.68 1.79 -19.69
C ALA A 81 -4.28 1.50 -18.24
N GLU A 82 -4.64 0.32 -17.72
CA GLU A 82 -4.13 -0.16 -16.44
C GLU A 82 -2.76 -0.80 -16.63
N VAL A 83 -1.81 -0.40 -15.79
CA VAL A 83 -0.42 -0.88 -15.82
C VAL A 83 -0.03 -1.33 -14.42
N SER A 84 0.81 -2.35 -14.32
CA SER A 84 1.18 -2.95 -13.03
C SER A 84 2.69 -2.91 -12.80
N THR A 85 3.09 -2.71 -11.55
CA THR A 85 4.46 -3.03 -11.12
C THR A 85 4.73 -4.53 -11.29
N PRO A 86 6.01 -4.95 -11.39
CA PRO A 86 6.40 -6.32 -11.07
C PRO A 86 6.05 -6.67 -9.62
N ASP A 87 6.31 -7.92 -9.22
CA ASP A 87 5.97 -8.41 -7.88
C ASP A 87 6.73 -7.65 -6.78
N VAL A 88 5.99 -6.88 -5.97
CA VAL A 88 6.47 -6.14 -4.80
C VAL A 88 6.19 -6.89 -3.49
N SER A 89 6.00 -8.21 -3.53
CA SER A 89 5.73 -9.02 -2.33
C SER A 89 6.85 -8.97 -1.31
N ALA A 90 8.12 -8.84 -1.73
CA ALA A 90 9.26 -8.75 -0.82
C ALA A 90 9.28 -7.43 -0.02
N PRO A 91 9.20 -6.24 -0.66
CA PRO A 91 8.99 -4.98 0.07
C PRO A 91 7.76 -5.02 1.01
N LEU A 92 6.63 -5.56 0.54
CA LEU A 92 5.42 -5.62 1.38
C LEU A 92 5.62 -6.49 2.62
N ARG A 93 6.32 -7.63 2.50
CA ARG A 93 6.66 -8.49 3.64
C ARG A 93 7.52 -7.78 4.68
N GLU A 94 8.46 -6.92 4.27
CA GLU A 94 9.25 -6.14 5.23
C GLU A 94 8.42 -5.13 6.01
N VAL A 95 7.43 -4.50 5.36
CA VAL A 95 6.49 -3.59 6.03
C VAL A 95 5.58 -4.36 7.00
N LEU A 96 5.06 -5.53 6.61
CA LEU A 96 4.25 -6.38 7.48
C LEU A 96 5.02 -6.90 8.70
N ALA A 97 6.31 -7.16 8.55
CA ALA A 97 7.18 -7.63 9.62
C ALA A 97 7.52 -6.55 10.66
N GLN A 98 7.14 -5.29 10.44
CA GLN A 98 7.32 -4.23 11.44
C GLN A 98 6.41 -4.48 12.65
N SER A 99 6.96 -4.38 13.86
CA SER A 99 6.19 -4.50 15.09
C SER A 99 5.09 -3.44 15.24
N SER A 100 5.27 -2.32 14.55
CA SER A 100 4.36 -1.17 14.44
C SER A 100 3.44 -1.25 13.21
N TRP A 101 3.24 -2.44 12.62
CA TRP A 101 2.31 -2.61 11.50
C TRP A 101 0.95 -2.01 11.82
N GLY A 102 0.58 -1.00 11.04
CA GLY A 102 -0.57 -0.14 11.31
C GLY A 102 -1.74 -0.32 10.36
N ASN A 103 -1.68 -1.27 9.40
CA ASN A 103 -2.59 -1.42 8.24
C ASN A 103 -2.42 -0.40 7.10
N TRP A 104 -1.28 0.28 7.04
CA TRP A 104 -1.01 1.37 6.09
C TRP A 104 0.17 0.97 5.21
N VAL A 105 0.11 1.28 3.92
CA VAL A 105 1.22 1.06 2.99
C VAL A 105 1.45 2.32 2.17
N LEU A 106 2.66 2.86 2.25
CA LEU A 106 3.12 3.92 1.34
C LEU A 106 4.11 3.30 0.36
N VAL A 107 3.70 3.17 -0.89
CA VAL A 107 4.58 2.76 -1.99
C VAL A 107 5.25 4.01 -2.56
N MET A 108 6.57 3.96 -2.66
CA MET A 108 7.43 5.00 -3.20
C MET A 108 7.98 4.50 -4.54
N ILE A 109 7.78 5.27 -5.60
CA ILE A 109 8.31 4.96 -6.93
C ILE A 109 9.12 6.17 -7.38
N GLY A 110 10.38 5.95 -7.72
CA GLY A 110 11.28 7.01 -8.18
C GLY A 110 12.40 6.46 -9.07
N ASP A 111 13.23 7.37 -9.58
CA ASP A 111 14.45 7.04 -10.34
C ASP A 111 15.27 5.97 -9.60
N SER A 112 15.70 4.93 -10.31
CA SER A 112 16.59 3.91 -9.76
C SER A 112 17.92 4.49 -9.26
N ASN A 113 18.36 5.61 -9.84
CA ASN A 113 19.61 6.30 -9.52
C ASN A 113 19.44 7.42 -8.48
N SER A 114 18.23 7.72 -7.99
CA SER A 114 17.94 8.88 -7.12
C SER A 114 18.39 10.24 -7.71
N THR A 115 18.71 10.27 -9.01
CA THR A 115 19.17 11.48 -9.68
C THR A 115 17.97 12.31 -10.10
N ARG A 116 18.02 13.63 -9.89
CA ARG A 116 16.99 14.57 -10.38
C ARG A 116 17.09 14.78 -11.90
N GLY A 117 17.27 13.71 -12.66
CA GLY A 117 17.39 13.76 -14.11
C GLY A 117 16.08 14.23 -14.76
N PRO A 118 16.14 14.93 -15.91
CA PRO A 118 14.94 15.40 -16.61
C PRO A 118 14.10 14.28 -17.24
N ALA A 119 14.56 13.02 -17.18
CA ALA A 119 13.79 11.86 -17.62
C ALA A 119 12.77 11.46 -16.54
N SER A 120 11.66 12.18 -16.45
CA SER A 120 10.53 11.85 -15.58
C SER A 120 9.38 11.31 -16.42
N ARG A 121 8.72 10.25 -15.95
CA ARG A 121 7.42 9.79 -16.46
C ARG A 121 6.36 10.19 -15.44
N GLU A 122 5.43 11.03 -15.85
CA GLU A 122 4.33 11.48 -15.01
C GLU A 122 3.21 10.43 -15.03
N TYR A 123 2.77 10.01 -13.85
CA TYR A 123 1.61 9.14 -13.64
C TYR A 123 0.59 9.94 -12.84
N VAL A 124 -0.71 9.65 -13.01
CA VAL A 124 -1.82 10.39 -12.38
C VAL A 124 -1.52 10.60 -10.88
N PRO A 125 -1.23 11.84 -10.43
CA PRO A 125 -1.32 12.13 -9.02
C PRO A 125 -2.81 12.04 -8.67
N PHE A 126 -3.19 11.07 -7.85
CA PHE A 126 -4.59 10.93 -7.45
C PHE A 126 -5.01 12.16 -6.63
N ASP A 127 -5.81 13.03 -7.26
CA ASP A 127 -6.33 14.28 -6.70
C ASP A 127 -7.69 14.12 -5.99
N GLY A 128 -8.25 12.90 -5.99
CA GLY A 128 -9.54 12.58 -5.42
C GLY A 128 -10.74 12.72 -6.37
N ALA A 129 -10.57 13.31 -7.56
CA ALA A 129 -11.68 13.60 -8.48
C ALA A 129 -12.18 12.36 -9.24
N GLN A 130 -11.30 11.37 -9.47
CA GLN A 130 -11.63 10.15 -10.22
C GLN A 130 -11.21 8.88 -9.46
N PRO A 131 -12.01 8.41 -8.48
CA PRO A 131 -11.67 7.25 -7.65
C PRO A 131 -11.37 5.97 -8.43
N ALA A 132 -11.96 5.81 -9.62
CA ALA A 132 -11.73 4.64 -10.49
C ALA A 132 -10.28 4.58 -11.04
N GLN A 133 -9.60 5.72 -11.11
CA GLN A 133 -8.23 5.85 -11.60
C GLN A 133 -7.18 5.88 -10.47
N ALA A 134 -7.64 5.86 -9.21
CA ALA A 134 -6.73 5.75 -8.08
C ALA A 134 -5.89 4.48 -8.19
N ALA A 135 -4.61 4.58 -7.83
CA ALA A 135 -3.75 3.42 -7.75
C ALA A 135 -4.37 2.34 -6.84
N LYS A 136 -4.20 1.06 -7.19
CA LYS A 136 -4.73 -0.08 -6.43
C LYS A 136 -3.58 -0.97 -5.98
N LEU A 137 -3.58 -1.35 -4.70
CA LEU A 137 -2.69 -2.39 -4.19
C LEU A 137 -3.42 -3.74 -4.31
N VAL A 138 -2.91 -4.63 -5.15
CA VAL A 138 -3.46 -5.99 -5.33
C VAL A 138 -2.51 -6.97 -4.67
N VAL A 139 -3.00 -7.69 -3.65
CA VAL A 139 -2.20 -8.66 -2.87
C VAL A 139 -2.85 -10.04 -3.00
N GLY A 140 -2.07 -11.02 -3.44
CA GLY A 140 -2.44 -12.42 -3.44
C GLY A 140 -1.88 -13.11 -2.20
N THR A 141 -2.75 -13.59 -1.31
CA THR A 141 -2.38 -14.30 -0.08
C THR A 141 -2.81 -15.76 -0.13
N CYS A 142 -2.05 -16.66 0.51
CA CYS A 142 -2.60 -17.95 0.93
C CYS A 142 -3.48 -17.74 2.17
N GLN A 143 -4.75 -18.11 2.11
CA GLN A 143 -5.58 -18.22 3.31
C GLN A 143 -5.09 -19.44 4.10
N ILE A 144 -4.42 -19.21 5.23
CA ILE A 144 -4.29 -20.27 6.24
C ILE A 144 -5.67 -20.39 6.87
N PRO A 145 -6.35 -21.55 6.82
CA PRO A 145 -7.63 -21.71 7.50
C PRO A 145 -7.43 -21.33 8.96
N GLN A 146 -8.11 -20.29 9.42
CA GLN A 146 -8.13 -19.97 10.85
C GLN A 146 -8.63 -21.22 11.57
N GLY A 147 -7.75 -21.83 12.37
CA GLY A 147 -8.10 -23.01 13.14
C GLY A 147 -9.34 -22.71 13.97
N SER A 148 -10.44 -23.37 13.63
CA SER A 148 -11.64 -23.39 14.45
C SER A 148 -11.27 -23.96 15.80
N THR A 149 -11.09 -23.09 16.80
CA THR A 149 -11.02 -23.47 18.21
C THR A 149 -12.40 -23.90 18.65
N SER A 150 -12.77 -25.14 18.32
CA SER A 150 -13.93 -25.81 18.90
C SER A 150 -13.57 -27.26 19.18
N ASN A 151 -13.07 -27.51 20.39
CA ASN A 151 -13.58 -28.56 21.25
C ASN A 151 -13.08 -28.31 22.68
N ALA A 152 -13.60 -27.24 23.28
CA ALA A 152 -13.70 -27.20 24.74
C ALA A 152 -14.77 -28.20 25.16
N ILE A 153 -14.36 -29.14 26.00
CA ILE A 153 -15.20 -30.12 26.72
C ILE A 153 -16.40 -29.38 27.35
N PRO A 154 -17.65 -29.87 27.24
CA PRO A 154 -18.80 -29.17 27.81
C PRO A 154 -18.80 -29.32 29.33
N ARG A 155 -18.25 -28.33 30.05
CA ARG A 155 -18.58 -28.15 31.46
C ARG A 155 -19.80 -27.24 31.56
N ARG A 156 -20.96 -27.86 31.85
CA ARG A 156 -22.11 -27.16 32.39
C ARG A 156 -21.68 -26.42 33.66
N SER A 157 -21.80 -25.10 33.67
CA SER A 157 -21.98 -24.33 34.90
C SER A 157 -22.79 -23.08 34.61
N LEU A 158 -23.92 -23.00 35.31
CA LEU A 158 -24.73 -21.81 35.54
C LEU A 158 -23.86 -20.60 35.91
N GLY A 159 -24.22 -19.41 35.42
CA GLY A 159 -23.54 -18.16 35.83
C GLY A 159 -24.03 -16.90 35.14
N LEU A 160 -25.17 -16.39 35.60
CA LEU A 160 -25.52 -14.98 35.86
C LEU A 160 -25.37 -13.89 34.75
N LEU A 161 -26.51 -13.22 34.51
CA LEU A 161 -26.74 -11.99 33.74
C LEU A 161 -25.89 -10.79 34.18
N LEU A 162 -25.50 -9.93 33.22
CA LEU A 162 -25.61 -8.45 33.28
C LEU A 162 -25.30 -7.83 31.91
N PHE A 163 -26.33 -7.41 31.17
CA PHE A 163 -26.22 -6.47 30.05
C PHE A 163 -26.61 -5.09 30.56
N SER A 164 -25.68 -4.13 30.56
CA SER A 164 -26.01 -2.70 30.67
C SER A 164 -26.07 -2.10 29.27
N PHE A 165 -27.28 -1.68 28.87
CA PHE A 165 -27.51 -0.78 27.74
C PHE A 165 -27.27 0.66 28.20
N VAL A 166 -26.47 1.42 27.45
CA VAL A 166 -26.51 2.89 27.51
C VAL A 166 -26.92 3.38 26.13
N SER A 167 -28.17 3.83 26.04
CA SER A 167 -28.73 4.60 24.93
C SER A 167 -28.32 6.07 25.10
N PHE A 168 -27.81 6.70 24.05
CA PHE A 168 -27.73 8.16 23.98
C PHE A 168 -28.86 8.68 23.10
N PHE A 169 -29.86 9.30 23.74
CA PHE A 169 -30.73 10.30 23.11
C PHE A 169 -30.16 11.68 23.46
N GLY A 170 -30.10 12.58 22.48
CA GLY A 170 -29.71 13.96 22.74
C GLY A 170 -29.62 14.82 21.48
N SER A 171 -30.76 15.13 20.86
CA SER A 171 -30.96 16.37 20.10
C SER A 171 -31.89 17.26 20.91
N VAL A 172 -31.47 18.48 21.24
CA VAL A 172 -32.36 19.56 21.66
C VAL A 172 -31.77 20.89 21.19
N ILE A 173 -32.52 21.49 20.24
CA ILE A 173 -32.63 22.89 19.80
C ILE A 173 -31.44 23.51 19.07
#